data_AF-A0AA43XIF6-F1
#
_entry.id   AF-A0AA43XIF6-F1
#
_cell.length_a   1.000
_cell.length_b   1.000
_cell.length_c   1.000
_cell.angle_alpha   90.00
_cell.angle_beta   90.00
_cell.angle_gamma   90.00
#
_symmetry.space_group_name_H-M   'P 1'
#
loop_
_entity.id
_entity.type
_entity.pdbx_description
1 polymer ?
#
loop_
_entity_poly.entity_id
_entity_poly.type
_entity_poly.pdbx_seq_one_letter_code
_entity_poly.pdbx_strand_id
1 'polypeptide(L)' 'MCRDFFPKLEALVKKHPRVALGKADIENHPEIQGRYSVFAVPLVILTIEGKETLREARSISLDILEEKLIRYEKLLFDT' A
#
# COMPACT_ATOMS: atom_id res chain seq x y z
N MET A 1 10.83 5.80 -11.06
CA MET A 1 10.61 4.96 -9.86
C MET A 1 9.14 4.57 -9.67
N CYS A 2 8.15 5.48 -9.61
CA CYS A 2 6.74 5.05 -9.50
C CYS A 2 6.21 4.29 -10.73
N ARG A 3 6.76 4.53 -11.92
CA ARG A 3 6.35 3.87 -13.18
C ARG A 3 6.55 2.35 -13.20
N ASP A 4 7.57 1.85 -12.52
CA ASP A 4 7.90 0.41 -12.52
C ASP A 4 7.35 -0.33 -11.30
N PHE A 5 7.19 0.39 -10.17
CA PHE A 5 6.69 -0.17 -8.92
C PHE A 5 5.17 -0.35 -8.94
N PHE A 6 4.42 0.66 -9.37
CA PHE A 6 2.96 0.64 -9.38
C PHE A 6 2.34 -0.51 -10.20
N PRO A 7 2.76 -0.79 -11.45
CA PRO A 7 2.16 -1.89 -12.21
C PRO A 7 2.42 -3.26 -11.56
N LYS A 8 3.58 -3.44 -10.90
CA LYS A 8 3.88 -4.67 -10.16
C LYS A 8 3.04 -4.80 -8.89
N LEU A 9 2.85 -3.69 -8.16
CA LEU A 9 1.95 -3.64 -7.01
C LEU A 9 0.51 -3.93 -7.42
N GLU A 10 0.04 -3.37 -8.54
CA GLU A 10 -1.30 -3.63 -9.08
C GLU A 10 -1.48 -5.11 -9.44
N ALA A 11 -0.50 -5.72 -10.09
CA ALA A 11 -0.51 -7.15 -10.41
C ALA A 11 -0.53 -8.02 -9.15
N LEU A 12 0.18 -7.62 -8.08
CA LEU A 12 0.16 -8.29 -6.79
C LEU A 12 -1.23 -8.19 -6.16
N VAL A 13 -1.77 -6.99 -5.99
CA VAL A 13 -3.08 -6.79 -5.34
C VAL A 13 -4.22 -7.45 -6.12
N LYS A 14 -4.13 -7.57 -7.45
CA LYS A 14 -5.10 -8.35 -8.25
C LYS A 14 -5.21 -9.82 -7.82
N LYS A 15 -4.18 -10.41 -7.20
CA LYS A 15 -4.24 -11.76 -6.63
C LYS A 15 -4.99 -11.82 -5.29
N HIS A 16 -5.18 -10.68 -4.64
CA HIS A 16 -5.78 -10.53 -3.32
C HIS A 16 -7.11 -9.74 -3.43
N PRO A 17 -8.22 -10.38 -3.86
CA PRO A 17 -9.47 -9.68 -4.15
C PRO A 17 -10.10 -9.00 -2.92
N ARG A 18 -9.65 -9.34 -1.71
CA ARG A 18 -10.10 -8.72 -0.45
C ARG A 18 -9.37 -7.40 -0.14
N VAL A 19 -8.34 -7.07 -0.90
CA VAL A 19 -7.49 -5.89 -0.71
C VAL A 19 -7.83 -4.86 -1.79
N ALA A 20 -8.26 -3.68 -1.37
CA ALA A 20 -8.50 -2.57 -2.29
C ALA A 20 -7.19 -1.79 -2.53
N LEU A 21 -6.86 -1.51 -3.80
CA LEU A 21 -5.72 -0.66 -4.16
C LEU A 21 -6.20 0.76 -4.50
N GLY A 22 -5.65 1.76 -3.80
CA GLY A 22 -5.81 3.17 -4.12
C GLY A 22 -4.49 3.79 -4.59
N LYS A 23 -4.55 4.64 -5.60
CA LYS A 23 -3.41 5.49 -6.03
C LYS A 23 -3.70 6.93 -5.65
N ALA A 24 -2.84 7.52 -4.83
CA ALA A 24 -2.87 8.94 -4.52
C ALA A 24 -1.68 9.63 -5.18
N ASP A 25 -1.96 10.62 -6.02
CA ASP A 25 -0.95 11.46 -6.66
C ASP A 25 -0.70 12.69 -5.78
N ILE A 26 0.38 12.67 -5.00
CA ILE A 26 0.67 13.75 -4.05
C ILE A 26 1.26 15.00 -4.72
N GLU A 27 1.75 14.88 -5.97
CA GLU A 27 2.32 16.02 -6.70
C GLU A 27 1.23 17.01 -7.12
N ASN A 28 0.02 16.52 -7.39
CA ASN A 28 -1.14 17.34 -7.73
C ASN A 28 -1.99 17.76 -6.51
N HIS A 29 -1.72 17.20 -5.31
CA HIS A 29 -2.54 17.39 -4.11
C HIS A 29 -1.69 17.66 -2.85
N PRO A 30 -1.14 18.89 -2.71
CA PRO A 30 -0.28 19.26 -1.57
C PRO A 30 -0.97 19.15 -0.20
N GLU A 31 -2.30 19.26 -0.15
CA GLU A 31 -3.13 19.03 1.03
C GLU A 31 -3.00 17.61 1.61
N ILE A 32 -2.81 16.61 0.75
CA ILE A 32 -2.63 15.20 1.14
C ILE A 32 -1.23 15.00 1.70
N GLN A 33 -0.24 15.71 1.16
CA GLN A 33 1.15 15.65 1.58
C GLN A 33 1.32 16.02 3.06
N GLY A 34 0.67 17.12 3.48
CA GLY A 34 0.67 17.56 4.89
C GLY A 34 -0.16 16.65 5.80
N ARG A 35 -1.32 16.17 5.34
CA ARG A 35 -2.23 15.36 6.16
C ARG A 35 -1.71 13.97 6.48
N TYR A 36 -1.01 13.33 5.53
CA TYR A 36 -0.46 11.98 5.69
C TYR A 36 1.05 11.98 5.99
N SER A 37 1.64 13.15 6.21
CA SER A 37 3.08 13.33 6.48
C SER A 37 3.95 12.60 5.45
N VAL A 38 3.62 12.79 4.17
CA VAL A 38 4.27 12.08 3.06
C VAL A 38 5.53 12.85 2.65
N PHE A 39 6.66 12.51 3.28
CA PHE A 39 7.95 13.16 3.02
C PHE A 39 8.85 12.39 2.02
N ALA A 40 8.39 11.24 1.52
CA ALA A 40 9.14 10.42 0.58
C ALA A 40 8.22 9.60 -0.33
N VAL A 41 8.58 9.50 -1.61
CA VAL A 41 7.95 8.61 -2.60
C VAL A 41 8.95 7.56 -3.09
N PRO A 42 8.51 6.33 -3.43
CA PRO A 42 7.16 5.80 -3.26
C PRO A 42 6.80 5.54 -1.79
N LEU A 43 5.51 5.61 -1.47
CA LEU A 43 4.91 5.32 -0.15
C LEU A 43 3.72 4.38 -0.35
N VAL A 44 3.65 3.32 0.45
CA VAL A 44 2.50 2.40 0.53
C VAL A 44 1.99 2.40 1.96
N ILE A 45 0.69 2.60 2.13
CA ILE A 45 -0.01 2.54 3.42
C ILE A 45 -1.08 1.46 3.32
N LEU A 46 -1.03 0.48 4.23
CA LEU A 46 -2.10 -0.49 4.41
C LEU A 46 -2.97 -0.06 5.58
N THR A 47 -4.26 0.07 5.33
CA THR A 47 -5.27 0.39 6.33
C THR A 47 -6.22 -0.79 6.48
N ILE A 48 -6.44 -1.24 7.72
CA ILE A 48 -7.40 -2.29 8.08
C ILE A 48 -8.42 -1.64 9.00
N GLU A 49 -9.70 -1.72 8.65
CA GLU A 49 -10.81 -1.10 9.43
C GLU A 49 -10.57 0.38 9.76
N GLY A 50 -9.99 1.13 8.81
CA GLY A 50 -9.69 2.56 8.97
C GLY A 50 -8.45 2.88 9.82
N LYS A 51 -7.71 1.88 10.30
CA LYS A 51 -6.45 2.07 11.05
C LYS A 51 -5.24 1.75 10.20
N GLU A 52 -4.27 2.67 10.16
CA GLU A 52 -2.99 2.45 9.49
C GLU A 52 -2.23 1.32 10.19
N THR A 53 -2.16 0.16 9.54
CA THR A 53 -1.52 -1.03 10.12
C THR A 53 -0.09 -1.18 9.64
N LEU A 54 0.20 -0.68 8.43
CA LEU A 54 1.55 -0.73 7.87
C LEU A 54 1.82 0.49 6.98
N ARG A 55 3.07 0.95 7.04
CA ARG A 55 3.61 2.04 6.23
C ARG A 55 4.99 1.66 5.74
N GLU A 56 5.16 1.57 4.41
CA GLU A 56 6.44 1.26 3.75
C GLU A 56 6.82 2.43 2.84
N ALA A 57 8.04 2.97 3.00
CA ALA A 57 8.50 4.15 2.28
C ALA A 57 9.89 3.94 1.70
N ARG A 58 10.20 4.63 0.59
CA ARG A 58 11.51 4.66 -0.11
C ARG A 58 11.91 3.34 -0.77
N SER A 59 12.07 2.25 0.01
CA SER A 59 12.55 0.95 -0.47
C SER A 59 11.53 -0.15 -0.18
N ILE A 60 10.46 -0.15 -0.96
CA ILE A 60 9.34 -1.08 -0.76
C ILE A 60 9.64 -2.40 -1.48
N SER A 61 9.73 -3.49 -0.73
CA SER A 61 9.84 -4.84 -1.28
C SER A 61 8.45 -5.43 -1.51
N LEU A 62 8.18 -5.86 -2.75
CA LEU A 62 6.90 -6.46 -3.10
C LEU A 62 6.72 -7.84 -2.47
N ASP A 63 7.80 -8.62 -2.36
CA ASP A 63 7.78 -9.94 -1.72
C ASP A 63 7.37 -9.81 -0.24
N ILE A 64 7.98 -8.87 0.49
CA ILE A 64 7.62 -8.60 1.90
C ILE A 64 6.18 -8.11 2.01
N LEU A 65 5.72 -7.31 1.05
CA LEU A 65 4.34 -6.83 1.04
C LEU A 65 3.35 -7.99 0.81
N GLU A 66 3.63 -8.89 -0.14
CA GLU A 66 2.82 -10.09 -0.42
C GLU A 66 2.71 -10.98 0.83
N GLU A 67 3.83 -11.27 1.50
CA GLU A 67 3.83 -12.05 2.75
C GLU A 67 2.94 -11.43 3.83
N LYS A 68 3.00 -10.10 3.99
CA LYS A 68 2.17 -9.37 4.95
C LYS A 68 0.70 -9.40 4.55
N LEU A 69 0.37 -9.21 3.26
CA LEU A 69 -1.01 -9.30 2.77
C LEU A 69 -1.60 -10.69 3.05
N ILE A 70 -0.89 -11.76 2.71
CA ILE A 70 -1.30 -13.15 2.98
C ILE A 70 -1.55 -13.36 4.48
N ARG A 71 -0.65 -12.84 5.32
CA ARG A 71 -0.78 -12.94 6.77
C ARG A 71 -2.03 -12.22 7.28
N TYR A 72 -2.29 -10.99 6.83
CA TYR A 72 -3.47 -10.24 7.26
C TYR A 72 -4.76 -10.84 6.71
N GLU A 73 -4.78 -11.33 5.47
CA GLU A 73 -5.95 -12.03 4.94
C GLU A 73 -6.30 -13.26 5.77
N LYS A 74 -5.31 -14.09 6.14
CA LYS A 74 -5.54 -15.21 7.06
C LYS A 74 -6.07 -14.72 8.40
N LEU A 75 -5.44 -13.73 9.03
CA LEU A 75 -5.88 -13.25 10.35
C LEU A 75 -7.29 -12.63 10.36
N LEU A 76 -7.70 -11.99 9.27
CA LEU A 76 -9.00 -11.32 9.18
C LEU A 76 -10.12 -12.21 8.65
N PHE A 77 -9.77 -13.28 7.94
CA PHE A 77 -10.74 -14.08 7.20
C PHE A 77 -10.64 -15.61 7.42
N ASP A 78 -9.76 -16.11 8.27
CA ASP A 78 -9.90 -17.46 8.83
C ASP A 78 -11.12 -17.47 9.77
N THR A 79 -12.23 -18.02 9.31
CA THR A 79 -13.39 -18.43 10.10
C THR A 79 -13.95 -19.70 9.51
#